data_AF-A0A5B0W1Y3-F1
#
_entry.id   AF-A0A5B0W1Y3-F1
#
_cell.length_a   1.000
_cell.length_b   1.000
_cell.length_c   1.000
_cell.angle_alpha   90.00
_cell.angle_beta   90.00
_cell.angle_gamma   90.00
#
_symmetry.space_group_name_H-M   'P 1'
#
loop_
_entity.id
_entity.type
_entity.pdbx_description
1 polymer ?
#
loop_
_entity_poly.entity_id
_entity_poly.type
_entity_poly.pdbx_seq_one_letter_code
_entity_poly.pdbx_strand_id
1 'polypeptide(L)'
;MNSKLANTLGIATVAVLLGISAQASPAMAGGSIAFYLSPRTTQDAEAMDLGLRAYSLYNGLRGGAHIRQLGRNNLAGIGQNGRDNLGIVRQEGSGHSATLQQNGSDNSYGIFQFGRNTDTQVVQNGDRQSGAALLFGW
;
A
#
# COMPACT_ATOMS: atom_id res chain seq x y z
N MET A 1 -26.57 -16.50 -15.36
CA MET A 1 -26.77 -16.03 -13.97
C MET A 1 -25.98 -14.74 -13.81
N ASN A 2 -26.70 -13.66 -13.51
CA ASN A 2 -26.23 -12.28 -13.53
C ASN A 2 -25.36 -11.95 -12.32
N SER A 3 -24.29 -11.19 -12.51
CA SER A 3 -23.74 -10.31 -11.47
C SER A 3 -23.55 -8.91 -12.07
N LYS A 4 -24.57 -8.07 -11.85
CA LYS A 4 -24.45 -6.62 -11.95
C LYS A 4 -23.76 -6.13 -10.68
N LEU A 5 -22.80 -5.20 -10.83
CA LEU A 5 -22.55 -3.99 -10.03
C LEU A 5 -21.09 -3.59 -10.18
N ALA A 6 -20.79 -2.86 -11.26
CA ALA A 6 -19.56 -2.08 -11.39
C ALA A 6 -19.97 -0.60 -11.50
N ASN A 7 -19.79 0.12 -10.39
CA ASN A 7 -19.92 1.56 -10.20
C ASN A 7 -19.17 1.79 -8.86
N THR A 8 -18.18 2.65 -8.68
CA THR A 8 -18.08 4.06 -9.10
C THR A 8 -16.67 4.58 -8.74
N LEU A 9 -16.08 5.37 -9.64
CA LEU A 9 -15.06 6.46 -9.51
C LEU A 9 -13.87 6.39 -8.54
N GLY A 10 -12.70 6.72 -9.11
CA GLY A 10 -11.57 7.34 -8.42
C GLY A 10 -10.29 7.40 -9.28
N ILE A 11 -10.20 8.33 -10.24
CA ILE A 11 -9.02 8.55 -11.09
C ILE A 11 -8.02 9.45 -10.34
N ALA A 12 -6.74 9.05 -10.29
CA ALA A 12 -5.60 9.92 -10.55
C ALA A 12 -4.35 9.10 -10.87
N THR A 13 -4.19 8.79 -12.16
CA THR A 13 -3.05 8.13 -12.77
C THR A 13 -1.82 9.04 -12.79
N VAL A 14 -0.65 8.45 -12.58
CA VAL A 14 0.72 9.01 -12.68
C VAL A 14 0.94 9.81 -13.97
N ALA A 15 1.69 10.93 -13.92
CA ALA A 15 2.22 11.57 -15.13
C ALA A 15 3.66 12.08 -14.94
N VAL A 16 4.64 11.28 -15.40
CA VAL A 16 5.82 11.81 -16.09
C VAL A 16 5.46 11.81 -17.57
N LEU A 17 5.07 12.97 -18.12
CA LEU A 17 4.86 13.18 -19.56
C LEU A 17 5.28 14.61 -19.92
N LEU A 18 6.24 14.70 -20.84
CA LEU A 18 6.63 15.92 -21.55
C LEU A 18 5.44 16.36 -22.44
N GLY A 19 4.82 17.52 -22.16
CA GLY A 19 3.91 18.19 -23.11
C GLY A 19 2.47 18.47 -22.64
N ILE A 20 2.26 19.70 -22.15
CA ILE A 20 1.03 20.54 -22.09
C ILE A 20 -0.37 19.92 -22.31
N SER A 21 -1.17 19.90 -21.24
CA SER A 21 -2.53 20.46 -21.17
C SER A 21 -2.90 20.67 -19.69
N ALA A 22 -2.82 21.91 -19.22
CA ALA A 22 -3.07 22.28 -17.83
C ALA A 22 -4.59 22.27 -17.54
N GLN A 23 -5.09 21.19 -16.93
CA GLN A 23 -6.34 21.22 -16.19
C GLN A 23 -5.98 21.56 -14.75
N ALA A 24 -6.20 22.82 -14.37
CA ALA A 24 -5.96 23.31 -13.02
C ALA A 24 -6.97 22.65 -12.06
N SER A 25 -6.60 21.48 -11.53
CA SER A 25 -7.19 21.01 -10.29
C SER A 25 -6.87 22.04 -9.20
N PRO A 26 -7.81 22.35 -8.28
CA PRO A 26 -7.53 23.25 -7.17
C PRO A 26 -6.22 22.82 -6.53
N ALA A 27 -5.32 23.77 -6.29
CA ALA A 27 -4.03 23.51 -5.68
C ALA A 27 -4.27 22.85 -4.32
N MET A 28 -4.23 21.52 -4.28
CA MET A 28 -3.91 20.83 -3.06
C MET A 28 -2.48 21.28 -2.77
N ALA A 29 -2.33 22.12 -1.75
CA ALA A 29 -1.05 22.32 -1.09
C ALA A 29 -0.67 20.98 -0.46
N GLY A 30 -0.14 20.08 -1.29
CA GLY A 30 0.60 18.94 -0.82
C GLY A 30 1.03 17.98 -1.91
N GLY A 31 2.34 17.92 -2.10
CA GLY A 31 2.98 16.94 -2.96
C GLY A 31 3.10 15.61 -2.22
N SER A 32 3.23 14.53 -2.97
CA SER A 32 3.57 13.22 -2.43
C SER A 32 4.62 12.54 -3.29
N ILE A 33 5.52 11.80 -2.66
CA ILE A 33 6.45 10.90 -3.31
C ILE A 33 6.19 9.47 -2.85
N ALA A 34 6.32 8.52 -3.76
CA ALA A 34 6.12 7.11 -3.51
C ALA A 34 7.30 6.30 -4.05
N PHE A 35 7.80 5.36 -3.24
CA PHE A 35 8.81 4.39 -3.61
C PHE A 35 8.24 3.00 -3.47
N TYR A 36 8.26 2.23 -4.56
CA TYR A 36 7.84 0.84 -4.57
C TYR A 36 9.08 -0.05 -4.63
N LEU A 37 9.27 -0.83 -3.59
CA LEU A 37 10.36 -1.78 -3.41
C LEU A 37 9.82 -3.16 -3.77
N SER A 38 10.33 -3.70 -4.87
CA SER A 38 10.09 -5.08 -5.27
C SER A 38 11.44 -5.78 -5.42
N PRO A 39 11.64 -6.94 -4.77
CA PRO A 39 12.87 -7.71 -4.87
C PRO A 39 13.09 -8.19 -6.30
N ARG A 40 14.36 -8.26 -6.72
CA ARG A 40 14.74 -8.67 -8.09
C ARG A 40 15.20 -10.12 -8.15
N THR A 41 15.60 -10.68 -7.02
CA THR A 41 16.06 -12.05 -6.88
C THR A 41 15.24 -12.78 -5.81
N THR A 42 15.28 -14.10 -5.82
CA THR A 42 14.62 -14.92 -4.79
C THR A 42 15.20 -14.67 -3.41
N GLN A 43 16.52 -14.48 -3.31
CA GLN A 43 17.20 -14.21 -2.04
C GLN A 43 16.77 -12.87 -1.44
N ASP A 44 16.64 -11.82 -2.26
CA ASP A 44 16.11 -10.52 -1.81
C ASP A 44 14.66 -10.66 -1.37
N ALA A 45 13.88 -11.48 -2.07
CA ALA A 45 12.47 -11.70 -1.76
C ALA A 45 12.28 -12.41 -0.41
N GLU A 46 13.11 -13.42 -0.13
CA GLU A 46 13.14 -14.13 1.15
C GLU A 46 13.60 -13.22 2.29
N ALA A 47 14.65 -12.41 2.08
CA ALA A 47 15.12 -11.47 3.08
C ALA A 47 14.04 -10.42 3.41
N MET A 48 13.33 -9.94 2.39
CA MET A 48 12.24 -8.99 2.55
C MET A 48 11.02 -9.60 3.24
N ASP A 49 10.64 -10.83 2.89
CA ASP A 49 9.60 -11.60 3.57
C ASP A 49 9.93 -11.80 5.06
N LEU A 50 11.15 -12.25 5.36
CA LEU A 50 11.63 -12.41 6.73
C LEU A 50 11.58 -11.08 7.50
N GLY A 51 12.04 -10.00 6.87
CA GLY A 51 12.01 -8.66 7.46
C GLY A 51 10.59 -8.20 7.78
N LEU A 52 9.64 -8.41 6.88
CA LEU A 52 8.24 -8.07 7.10
C LEU A 52 7.60 -8.95 8.18
N ARG A 53 7.88 -10.26 8.20
CA ARG A 53 7.40 -11.18 9.25
C ARG A 53 7.96 -10.82 10.62
N ALA A 54 9.25 -10.54 10.70
CA ALA A 54 9.90 -10.08 11.93
C ALA A 54 9.30 -8.75 12.41
N TYR A 55 9.04 -7.81 11.49
CA TYR A 55 8.36 -6.55 11.79
C TYR A 55 6.92 -6.79 12.29
N SER A 56 6.17 -7.71 11.68
CA SER A 56 4.83 -8.07 12.12
C SER A 56 4.84 -8.65 13.54
N LEU A 57 5.75 -9.60 13.81
CA LEU A 57 5.92 -10.22 15.12
C LEU A 57 6.29 -9.18 16.18
N TYR A 58 7.29 -8.33 15.88
CA TYR A 58 7.70 -7.26 16.78
C TYR A 58 6.54 -6.31 17.11
N ASN A 59 5.72 -5.95 16.11
CA ASN A 59 4.53 -5.14 16.36
C ASN A 59 3.48 -5.91 17.16
N GLY A 60 3.21 -7.18 16.85
CA GLY A 60 2.27 -8.02 17.60
C GLY A 60 2.64 -8.16 19.07
N LEU A 61 3.92 -8.35 19.38
CA LEU A 61 4.44 -8.37 20.76
C LEU A 61 4.26 -7.02 21.49
N ARG A 62 4.22 -5.91 20.75
CA ARG A 62 3.91 -4.58 21.28
C ARG A 62 2.41 -4.23 21.23
N GLY A 63 1.55 -5.22 20.97
CA GLY A 63 0.09 -5.04 20.87
C GLY A 63 -0.37 -4.34 19.58
N GLY A 64 0.48 -4.29 18.57
CA GLY A 64 0.19 -3.72 17.25
C GLY A 64 -0.61 -4.67 16.36
N ALA A 65 -1.41 -4.08 15.48
CA ALA A 65 -2.17 -4.80 14.46
C ALA A 65 -1.47 -4.72 13.09
N HIS A 66 -1.87 -5.61 12.16
CA HIS A 66 -1.45 -5.57 10.76
C HIS A 66 -1.76 -4.23 10.09
N ILE A 67 -2.83 -3.57 10.53
CA ILE A 67 -3.15 -2.20 10.15
C ILE A 67 -2.95 -1.30 11.36
N ARG A 68 -2.06 -0.31 11.26
CA ARG A 68 -1.82 0.68 12.31
C ARG A 68 -1.94 2.08 11.74
N GLN A 69 -2.91 2.83 12.26
CA GLN A 69 -3.19 4.20 11.84
C GLN A 69 -2.94 5.15 13.02
N LEU A 70 -1.98 6.06 12.87
CA LEU A 70 -1.62 7.08 13.84
C LEU A 70 -1.92 8.46 13.24
N GLY A 71 -3.05 9.05 13.62
CA GLY A 71 -3.45 10.38 13.16
C GLY A 71 -4.95 10.46 12.85
N ARG A 72 -5.34 11.28 11.86
CA ARG A 72 -6.75 11.62 11.60
C ARG A 72 -7.13 11.38 10.14
N ASN A 73 -8.36 10.94 9.88
CA ASN A 73 -8.91 10.75 8.53
C ASN A 73 -8.07 9.82 7.65
N ASN A 74 -7.52 8.75 8.24
CA ASN A 74 -6.79 7.73 7.49
C ASN A 74 -7.72 6.55 7.20
N LEU A 75 -7.56 5.92 6.04
CA LEU A 75 -8.28 4.74 5.59
C LEU A 75 -7.28 3.65 5.21
N ALA A 76 -7.46 2.44 5.75
CA ALA A 76 -6.61 1.30 5.44
C ALA A 76 -7.42 0.02 5.34
N GLY A 77 -7.13 -0.79 4.32
CA GLY A 77 -7.74 -2.09 4.11
C GLY A 77 -6.72 -3.12 3.61
N ILE A 78 -6.82 -4.34 4.11
CA ILE A 78 -6.06 -5.50 3.63
C ILE A 78 -7.07 -6.59 3.28
N GLY A 79 -7.12 -6.98 2.00
CA GLY A 79 -7.89 -8.11 1.50
C GLY A 79 -6.95 -9.25 1.11
N GLN A 80 -7.14 -10.43 1.68
CA GLN A 80 -6.33 -11.61 1.36
C GLN A 80 -7.23 -12.73 0.85
N ASN A 81 -6.91 -13.26 -0.33
CA ASN A 81 -7.56 -14.40 -0.94
C ASN A 81 -6.50 -15.49 -1.20
N GLY A 82 -6.36 -16.41 -0.25
CA GLY A 82 -5.34 -17.45 -0.23
C GLY A 82 -4.89 -17.76 1.19
N ARG A 83 -3.69 -18.33 1.37
CA ARG A 83 -3.15 -18.74 2.68
C ARG A 83 -1.78 -18.13 2.95
N ASP A 84 -1.46 -17.96 4.24
CA ASP A 84 -0.12 -17.56 4.72
C ASP A 84 0.44 -16.25 4.16
N ASN A 85 -0.46 -15.39 3.67
CA ASN A 85 -0.14 -14.05 3.24
C ASN A 85 0.07 -13.13 4.46
N LEU A 86 1.06 -12.25 4.38
CA LEU A 86 1.30 -11.17 5.32
C LEU A 86 1.02 -9.82 4.65
N GLY A 87 0.06 -9.08 5.20
CA GLY A 87 -0.18 -7.70 4.85
C GLY A 87 0.13 -6.79 6.04
N ILE A 88 0.87 -5.71 5.79
CA ILE A 88 1.14 -4.67 6.79
C ILE A 88 0.76 -3.33 6.18
N VAL A 89 -0.01 -2.54 6.92
CA VAL A 89 -0.29 -1.14 6.58
C VAL A 89 0.00 -0.28 7.80
N ARG A 90 0.92 0.67 7.67
CA ARG A 90 1.19 1.68 8.68
C ARG A 90 0.97 3.06 8.07
N GLN A 91 0.11 3.84 8.69
CA GLN A 91 -0.19 5.22 8.31
C GLN A 91 0.11 6.13 9.49
N GLU A 92 0.92 7.16 9.28
CA GLU A 92 1.29 8.13 10.29
C GLU A 92 1.15 9.54 9.75
N GLY A 93 0.07 10.23 10.16
CA GLY A 93 -0.30 11.50 9.57
C GLY A 93 -1.81 11.63 9.32
N SER A 94 -2.19 12.39 8.30
CA SER A 94 -3.60 12.67 8.02
C SER A 94 -3.98 12.56 6.55
N GLY A 95 -5.18 12.02 6.28
CA GLY A 95 -5.71 11.93 4.92
C GLY A 95 -5.06 10.83 4.09
N HIS A 96 -4.48 9.81 4.73
CA HIS A 96 -3.90 8.68 4.02
C HIS A 96 -4.95 7.65 3.61
N SER A 97 -4.79 7.05 2.45
CA SER A 97 -5.60 5.93 1.96
C SER A 97 -4.68 4.81 1.48
N ALA A 98 -4.90 3.59 1.96
CA ALA A 98 -4.14 2.41 1.57
C ALA A 98 -5.04 1.19 1.41
N THR A 99 -4.96 0.54 0.25
CA THR A 99 -5.58 -0.77 0.02
C THR A 99 -4.51 -1.76 -0.42
N LEU A 100 -4.41 -2.89 0.27
CA LEU A 100 -3.59 -4.03 -0.12
C LEU A 100 -4.50 -5.21 -0.46
N GLN A 101 -4.37 -5.75 -1.66
CA GLN A 101 -5.05 -6.98 -2.05
C GLN A 101 -4.05 -8.06 -2.45
N GLN A 102 -4.10 -9.22 -1.81
CA GLN A 102 -3.21 -10.35 -2.07
C GLN A 102 -4.03 -11.54 -2.54
N ASN A 103 -3.83 -11.97 -3.79
CA ASN A 103 -4.48 -13.12 -4.38
C ASN A 103 -3.42 -14.20 -4.67
N GLY A 104 -3.44 -15.28 -3.91
CA GLY A 104 -2.42 -16.34 -3.89
C GLY A 104 -1.91 -16.61 -2.48
N SER A 105 -0.82 -17.35 -2.34
CA SER A 105 -0.29 -17.82 -1.06
C SER A 105 1.14 -17.36 -0.80
N ASP A 106 1.53 -17.29 0.47
CA ASP A 106 2.89 -16.91 0.91
C ASP A 106 3.33 -15.51 0.45
N ASN A 107 2.40 -14.59 0.15
CA ASN A 107 2.74 -13.23 -0.25
C ASN A 107 2.95 -12.32 0.95
N SER A 108 3.92 -11.41 0.89
CA SER A 108 4.24 -10.49 1.98
C SER A 108 4.40 -9.05 1.49
N TYR A 109 3.52 -8.14 1.90
CA TYR A 109 3.62 -6.74 1.49
C TYR A 109 3.44 -5.76 2.64
N GLY A 110 4.29 -4.73 2.68
CA GLY A 110 4.21 -3.63 3.63
C GLY A 110 3.95 -2.28 2.99
N ILE A 111 2.87 -1.60 3.36
CA ILE A 111 2.58 -0.22 2.96
C ILE A 111 2.87 0.69 4.15
N PHE A 112 3.73 1.69 3.95
CA PHE A 112 4.10 2.67 4.97
C PHE A 112 3.87 4.07 4.40
N GLN A 113 2.96 4.81 5.02
CA GLN A 113 2.55 6.15 4.60
C GLN A 113 2.81 7.15 5.71
N PHE A 114 3.44 8.27 5.37
CA PHE A 114 3.82 9.32 6.30
C PHE A 114 3.37 10.70 5.80
N GLY A 115 2.98 11.57 6.74
CA GLY A 115 2.71 12.99 6.49
C GLY A 115 1.26 13.28 6.14
N ARG A 116 0.96 13.77 4.92
CA ARG A 116 -0.41 14.15 4.54
C ARG A 116 -0.80 13.65 3.15
N ASN A 117 -2.07 13.30 3.00
CA ASN A 117 -2.74 13.09 1.70
C ASN A 117 -2.02 12.14 0.73
N THR A 118 -1.61 10.96 1.21
CA THR A 118 -1.05 9.92 0.33
C THR A 118 -2.08 8.85 0.03
N ASP A 119 -2.19 8.44 -1.23
CA ASP A 119 -3.03 7.33 -1.66
C ASP A 119 -2.19 6.19 -2.23
N THR A 120 -2.56 4.95 -1.91
CA THR A 120 -1.88 3.77 -2.45
C THR A 120 -2.82 2.60 -2.58
N GLN A 121 -2.69 1.90 -3.71
CA GLN A 121 -3.35 0.63 -3.96
C GLN A 121 -2.32 -0.36 -4.47
N VAL A 122 -2.19 -1.49 -3.76
CA VAL A 122 -1.27 -2.57 -4.13
C VAL A 122 -2.07 -3.83 -4.34
N VAL A 123 -1.81 -4.50 -5.46
CA VAL A 123 -2.38 -5.81 -5.77
C VAL A 123 -1.24 -6.78 -6.06
N GLN A 124 -1.15 -7.85 -5.26
CA GLN A 124 -0.25 -8.97 -5.50
C GLN A 124 -1.06 -10.14 -6.04
N ASN A 125 -0.69 -10.63 -7.22
CA ASN A 125 -1.31 -11.77 -7.87
C ASN A 125 -0.22 -12.82 -8.12
N GLY A 126 -0.37 -13.99 -7.50
CA GLY A 126 0.62 -15.07 -7.54
C GLY A 126 1.04 -15.50 -6.14
N ASP A 127 2.06 -16.35 -6.06
CA ASP A 127 2.56 -16.88 -4.79
C ASP A 127 3.98 -16.37 -4.49
N ARG A 128 4.36 -16.33 -3.21
CA ARG A 128 5.71 -15.95 -2.73
C ARG A 128 6.19 -14.56 -3.18
N GLN A 129 5.28 -13.63 -3.42
CA GLN A 129 5.64 -12.26 -3.78
C GLN A 129 5.89 -11.44 -2.51
N SER A 130 7.08 -10.85 -2.39
CA SER A 130 7.34 -9.86 -1.34
C SER A 130 7.54 -8.45 -1.91
N GLY A 131 7.23 -7.43 -1.11
CA GLY A 131 7.38 -6.04 -1.54
C GLY A 131 6.98 -5.02 -0.47
N ALA A 132 7.28 -3.76 -0.73
CA ALA A 132 6.89 -2.67 0.16
C ALA A 132 6.68 -1.36 -0.61
N ALA A 133 5.78 -0.53 -0.10
CA ALA A 133 5.56 0.82 -0.58
C ALA A 133 5.88 1.80 0.54
N LEU A 134 6.70 2.81 0.26
CA LEU A 134 7.01 3.93 1.14
C LEU A 134 6.46 5.20 0.52
N LEU A 135 5.54 5.87 1.20
CA LEU A 135 4.93 7.10 0.72
C LEU A 135 5.11 8.23 1.72
N PHE A 136 5.42 9.41 1.21
CA PHE A 136 5.58 10.62 2.00
C PHE A 136 4.81 11.75 1.31
N GLY A 137 3.91 12.40 2.03
CA GLY A 137 3.24 13.62 1.55
C GLY A 137 3.38 14.76 2.54
N TRP A 138 3.37 16.01 2.08
CA TRP A 138 3.53 17.20 2.92
C TRP A 138 2.52 18.26 2.58
#